data_AF-A0A3B8JSB3-F1
#
_entry.id   AF-A0A3B8JSB3-F1
#
_cell.length_a   1.000
_cell.length_b   1.000
_cell.length_c   1.000
_cell.angle_alpha   90.00
_cell.angle_beta   90.00
_cell.angle_gamma   90.00
#
_symmetry.space_group_name_H-M   'P 1'
#
loop_
_entity.id
_entity.type
_entity.pdbx_description
1 polymer ?
#
loop_
_entity_poly.entity_id
_entity_poly.type
_entity_poly.pdbx_seq_one_letter_code
_entity_poly.pdbx_strand_id
1 'polypeptide(L)' 'FRPYDLRHCWAIRSIHYGLDIPLAAQQMGHSATIHSQTYHAWLSYQHHQQAFERLLKRADRPLPPRLE' A
#
# COMPACT_ATOMS: atom_id res chain seq x y z
N PHE A 1 -13.80 -4.24 20.53
CA PHE A 1 -12.75 -4.48 19.53
C PHE A 1 -12.95 -5.86 18.93
N ARG A 2 -13.05 -6.02 17.59
CA ARG A 2 -13.23 -7.33 16.93
C ARG A 2 -11.92 -7.78 16.29
N PRO A 3 -11.55 -9.07 16.30
CA PRO A 3 -10.33 -9.56 15.64
C PRO A 3 -10.18 -9.12 14.18
N TYR A 4 -11.29 -8.97 13.46
CA TYR A 4 -11.30 -8.47 12.08
C TYR A 4 -10.79 -7.04 11.95
N ASP A 5 -11.01 -6.19 12.97
CA ASP A 5 -10.52 -4.81 12.97
C ASP A 5 -8.97 -4.80 13.01
N LEU A 6 -8.31 -5.77 13.68
CA LEU A 6 -6.82 -5.89 13.68
C LEU A 6 -6.35 -6.31 12.30
N ARG A 7 -7.03 -7.30 11.72
CA ARG A 7 -6.73 -7.82 10.37
C ARG A 7 -6.81 -6.70 9.34
N HIS A 8 -7.82 -5.84 9.45
CA HIS A 8 -7.98 -4.66 8.62
C HIS A 8 -6.87 -3.63 8.84
N CYS A 9 -6.60 -3.22 10.09
CA CYS A 9 -5.53 -2.28 10.39
C CYS A 9 -4.15 -2.77 9.92
N TRP A 10 -3.90 -4.08 10.02
CA TRP A 10 -2.68 -4.69 9.52
C TRP A 10 -2.55 -4.54 8.00
N ALA A 11 -3.61 -4.87 7.24
CA ALA A 11 -3.61 -4.75 5.78
C ALA A 11 -3.45 -3.30 5.28
N ILE A 12 -4.08 -2.33 5.96
CA ILE A 12 -3.89 -0.91 5.60
C ILE A 12 -2.46 -0.46 5.89
N ARG A 13 -1.87 -0.89 7.02
CA ARG A 13 -0.49 -0.53 7.38
C ARG A 13 0.53 -1.14 6.43
N SER A 14 0.34 -2.37 5.96
CA SER A 14 1.30 -2.98 5.02
C SER A 14 1.44 -2.14 3.75
N ILE A 15 0.34 -1.58 3.23
CA ILE A 15 0.34 -0.63 2.11
C ILE A 15 1.13 0.63 2.46
N HIS A 16 0.93 1.18 3.66
CA HIS A 16 1.69 2.34 4.14
C HIS A 16 3.20 2.08 4.21
N TYR A 17 3.61 0.92 4.67
CA TYR A 17 5.03 0.54 4.71
C TYR A 17 5.61 0.15 3.35
N GLY A 18 4.79 0.13 2.29
CA GLY A 18 5.22 -0.25 0.94
C GLY A 18 5.49 -1.74 0.80
N LEU A 19 4.86 -2.58 1.64
CA LEU A 19 4.89 -4.02 1.47
C LEU A 19 4.12 -4.39 0.20
N ASP A 20 4.70 -5.27 -0.61
CA ASP A 20 4.08 -5.73 -1.84
C ASP A 20 2.74 -6.45 -1.59
N ILE A 21 1.74 -6.18 -2.41
CA ILE A 21 0.35 -6.66 -2.21
C ILE A 21 0.29 -8.20 -2.23
N PRO A 22 0.90 -8.92 -3.20
CA PRO A 22 1.02 -10.37 -3.15
C PRO A 22 1.62 -10.91 -1.84
N LEU A 23 2.67 -10.28 -1.33
CA LEU A 23 3.31 -10.71 -0.08
C LEU A 23 2.41 -10.47 1.14
N ALA A 24 1.75 -9.30 1.20
CA ALA A 24 0.77 -8.99 2.24
C ALA A 24 -0.42 -9.98 2.22
N ALA A 25 -0.91 -10.32 1.03
CA ALA A 25 -1.99 -11.28 0.84
C ALA A 25 -1.57 -12.69 1.30
N GLN A 26 -0.36 -13.13 0.94
CA GLN A 26 0.20 -14.42 1.34
C GLN A 26 0.31 -14.54 2.86
N GLN A 27 0.82 -13.50 3.54
CA GLN A 27 0.94 -13.48 5.01
C GLN A 27 -0.42 -13.56 5.73
N MET A 28 -1.49 -13.14 5.06
CA MET A 28 -2.85 -13.23 5.57
C MET A 28 -3.63 -14.44 5.01
N GLY A 29 -2.95 -15.35 4.31
CA GLY A 29 -3.50 -16.62 3.83
C GLY A 29 -4.53 -16.49 2.71
N HIS A 30 -4.40 -15.51 1.80
CA HIS A 30 -5.32 -15.36 0.66
C HIS A 30 -4.63 -14.78 -0.58
N SER A 31 -5.36 -14.71 -1.71
CA SER A 31 -4.83 -14.21 -2.98
C SER A 31 -4.76 -12.68 -3.02
N ALA A 32 -3.88 -12.14 -3.87
CA ALA A 32 -3.77 -10.69 -4.10
C ALA A 32 -5.09 -10.06 -4.57
N THR A 33 -5.89 -10.80 -5.36
CA THR A 33 -7.22 -10.38 -5.80
C THR A 33 -8.17 -10.18 -4.61
N ILE A 34 -8.26 -11.17 -3.73
CA ILE A 34 -9.10 -11.08 -2.51
C ILE A 34 -8.61 -9.94 -1.62
N HIS A 35 -7.29 -9.78 -1.48
CA HIS A 35 -6.69 -8.72 -0.66
C HIS A 35 -7.09 -7.34 -1.17
N SER A 36 -6.90 -7.11 -2.47
CA SER A 36 -7.22 -5.86 -3.13
C SER A 36 -8.71 -5.53 -3.01
N GLN A 37 -9.59 -6.49 -3.31
CA GLN A 37 -11.04 -6.29 -3.22
C GLN A 37 -11.51 -6.00 -1.79
N THR A 38 -10.87 -6.61 -0.78
CA THR A 38 -11.27 -6.45 0.62
C THR A 38 -10.78 -5.14 1.23
N TYR A 39 -9.53 -4.75 0.95
CA TYR A 39 -8.86 -3.68 1.68
C TYR A 39 -8.65 -2.41 0.86
N HIS A 40 -8.51 -2.48 -0.47
CA HIS A 40 -8.27 -1.27 -1.27
C HIS A 40 -9.47 -0.32 -1.31
N ALA A 41 -10.69 -0.82 -1.08
CA ALA A 41 -11.89 0.02 -0.96
C ALA A 41 -11.78 1.06 0.18
N TRP A 42 -10.84 0.87 1.11
CA TRP A 42 -10.62 1.74 2.27
C TRP A 42 -9.40 2.65 2.09
N LEU A 43 -8.82 2.69 0.89
CA LEU A 43 -7.80 3.66 0.54
C LEU A 43 -8.45 5.02 0.26
N SER A 44 -8.04 6.02 1.03
CA SER A 44 -8.49 7.40 0.86
C SER A 44 -7.48 8.19 0.04
N TYR A 45 -7.88 9.39 -0.39
CA TYR A 45 -6.98 10.36 -1.00
C TYR A 45 -5.71 10.59 -0.16
N GLN A 46 -5.85 10.66 1.16
CA GLN A 46 -4.71 10.84 2.07
C GLN A 46 -3.73 9.67 1.98
N HIS A 47 -4.21 8.42 1.87
CA HIS A 47 -3.34 7.26 1.70
C HIS A 47 -2.54 7.33 0.39
N HIS A 48 -3.20 7.69 -0.72
CA HIS A 48 -2.55 7.89 -2.01
C HIS A 48 -1.51 9.01 -1.97
N GLN A 49 -1.85 10.16 -1.39
CA GLN A 49 -0.96 11.30 -1.29
C GLN A 49 0.30 10.98 -0.48
N GLN A 50 0.15 10.31 0.67
CA GLN A 50 1.29 9.90 1.49
C GLN A 50 2.21 8.92 0.77
N ALA A 51 1.64 7.95 0.04
CA ALA A 51 2.43 7.01 -0.76
C ALA A 51 3.21 7.74 -1.87
N PHE A 52 2.55 8.68 -2.57
CA PHE A 52 3.17 9.49 -3.62
C PHE A 52 4.32 10.35 -3.08
N GLU A 53 4.11 11.05 -1.96
CA GLU A 53 5.14 11.86 -1.32
C GLU A 53 6.35 11.04 -0.86
N ARG A 54 6.14 9.83 -0.34
CA ARG A 54 7.23 8.92 0.01
C ARG A 54 8.06 8.55 -1.22
N LEU A 55 7.41 8.26 -2.35
CA LEU A 55 8.09 7.96 -3.60
C LEU A 55 8.86 9.17 -4.13
N LEU A 56 8.31 10.40 -4.03
CA LEU A 56 9.02 11.61 -4.44
C LEU A 56 10.24 11.95 -3.58
N LYS A 57 10.26 11.53 -2.31
CA LYS A 57 11.38 11.75 -1.39
C LYS A 57 12.52 10.74 -1.55
N ARG A 58 12.33 9.71 -2.38
CA ARG A 58 13.35 8.70 -2.64
C ARG A 58 14.53 9.28 -3.42
N ALA A 59 15.75 9.02 -2.92
CA ALA A 59 16.98 9.45 -3.58
C ALA A 59 17.20 8.73 -4.92
N ASP A 60 16.69 7.50 -5.07
CA ASP A 60 16.78 6.67 -6.27
C ASP A 60 15.64 6.92 -7.28
N ARG A 61 14.82 7.97 -7.07
CA ARG A 61 13.71 8.24 -7.99
C ARG A 61 14.22 8.60 -9.39
N PRO A 62 13.55 8.14 -10.46
CA PRO A 62 13.91 8.54 -11.82
C PRO A 62 13.76 10.06 -11.99
N LEU A 63 14.76 10.68 -12.60
CA LEU A 63 14.74 12.11 -12.92
C LEU A 63 14.02 12.35 -14.25
N PRO A 64 13.35 13.50 -14.41
CA PRO A 64 12.79 13.87 -15.70
C PRO A 64 13.90 13.95 -16.77
N PRO A 65 13.58 13.70 -18.05
CA PRO A 65 14.52 13.90 -19.14
C PRO A 65 15.01 15.35 -19.14
N ARG A 66 16.32 15.56 -19.38
CA ARG A 66 16.87 16.90 -19.57
C ARG A 66 16.48 17.38 -20.96
N LEU A 67 15.89 18.57 -21.03
CA LEU A 67 15.71 19.28 -22.30
C LEU A 67 17.09 19.86 -22.64
N GLU A 68 17.71 19.37 -23.71
CA GLU A 68 18.87 20.03 -24.34
C GLU A 68 18.43 21.25 -25.15
#